data_AF-A0A328PZS5-F1
#
_entry.id   AF-A0A328PZS5-F1
#
_cell.length_a   1.000
_cell.length_b   1.000
_cell.length_c   1.000
_cell.angle_alpha   90.00
_cell.angle_beta   90.00
_cell.angle_gamma   90.00
#
_symmetry.space_group_name_H-M   'P 1'
#
loop_
_entity.id
_entity.type
_entity.pdbx_description
1 polymer ?
#
loop_
_entity_poly.entity_id
_entity_poly.type
_entity_poly.pdbx_seq_one_letter_code
_entity_poly.pdbx_strand_id
1 'polypeptide(L)'
;MKFSDEAMDTKNNKVLAIITGLLCVFFTVLVCATSMDAVFIFVSILIGTALAKKVDSINHIISAIIFILLLYIIAPQFWAILLNEFGWIWLMLCIIAAYIDEKGNDFSDNKEENNEEVTLVDKFFKYRYALKVTVLIISLIGLLFRFFSITQGIYLFNPMTFICFYLFDLSYEFVGLYFDRFYDLF
;
A
#
# COMPACT_ATOMS: atom_id res chain seq x y z
N MET A 1 -5.38 -1.10 8.90
CA MET A 1 -5.74 -2.11 7.89
C MET A 1 -5.57 -3.52 8.46
N LYS A 2 -4.34 -4.01 8.74
CA LYS A 2 -4.11 -5.38 9.25
C LYS A 2 -5.04 -5.82 10.39
N PHE A 3 -5.18 -5.00 11.44
CA PHE A 3 -6.07 -5.31 12.56
C PHE A 3 -7.55 -5.46 12.16
N SER A 4 -8.02 -4.66 11.19
CA SER A 4 -9.38 -4.76 10.66
C SER A 4 -9.59 -6.07 9.92
N ASP A 5 -8.63 -6.45 9.09
CA ASP A 5 -8.68 -7.68 8.30
C ASP A 5 -8.67 -8.89 9.25
N GLU A 6 -7.76 -8.94 10.22
CA GLU A 6 -7.68 -10.06 11.17
C GLU A 6 -8.89 -10.15 12.10
N ALA A 7 -9.47 -9.02 12.53
CA ALA A 7 -10.71 -9.03 13.31
C ALA A 7 -11.88 -9.63 12.53
N MET A 8 -11.92 -9.43 11.21
CA MET A 8 -12.93 -10.01 10.33
C MET A 8 -12.63 -11.50 10.02
N ASP A 9 -11.40 -11.81 9.62
CA ASP A 9 -11.03 -13.12 9.10
C ASP A 9 -10.87 -14.17 10.21
N THR A 10 -10.27 -13.81 11.34
CA THR A 10 -9.97 -14.78 12.41
C THR A 10 -11.04 -14.83 13.50
N LYS A 11 -11.64 -13.69 13.86
CA LYS A 11 -12.61 -13.58 14.97
C LYS A 11 -14.05 -13.30 14.50
N ASN A 12 -14.27 -13.04 13.20
CA ASN A 12 -15.57 -12.68 12.62
C ASN A 12 -16.26 -11.49 13.33
N ASN A 13 -15.47 -10.58 13.92
CA ASN A 13 -15.96 -9.42 14.66
C ASN A 13 -16.15 -8.22 13.70
N LYS A 14 -17.34 -8.19 13.09
CA LYS A 14 -17.71 -7.19 12.07
C LYS A 14 -17.65 -5.75 12.59
N VAL A 15 -18.04 -5.51 13.85
CA VAL A 15 -18.10 -4.15 14.41
C VAL A 15 -16.70 -3.58 14.56
N LEU A 16 -15.79 -4.37 15.14
CA LEU A 16 -14.41 -3.94 15.35
C LEU A 16 -13.65 -3.76 14.03
N ALA A 17 -13.89 -4.65 13.06
CA ALA A 17 -13.36 -4.52 11.71
C ALA A 17 -13.81 -3.20 11.05
N ILE A 18 -15.10 -2.87 11.08
CA ILE A 18 -15.62 -1.62 10.49
C ILE A 18 -15.00 -0.38 11.15
N ILE A 19 -14.93 -0.33 12.49
CA ILE A 19 -14.38 0.82 13.21
C ILE A 19 -12.91 1.04 12.84
N THR A 20 -12.11 -0.02 12.87
CA THR A 20 -10.67 0.06 12.60
C THR A 20 -10.37 0.27 11.12
N GLY A 21 -11.22 -0.21 10.22
CA GLY A 21 -11.20 0.08 8.79
C GLY A 21 -11.47 1.56 8.49
N LEU A 22 -12.53 2.15 9.09
CA LEU A 22 -12.83 3.58 8.94
C LEU A 22 -11.71 4.48 9.48
N LEU A 23 -11.16 4.12 10.65
CA LEU A 23 -10.01 4.80 11.22
C LEU A 23 -8.80 4.75 10.27
N CYS A 24 -8.58 3.59 9.64
CA CYS A 24 -7.52 3.43 8.64
C CYS A 24 -7.73 4.38 7.46
N VAL A 25 -8.93 4.41 6.86
CA VAL A 25 -9.24 5.30 5.73
C VAL A 25 -9.01 6.77 6.12
N PHE A 26 -9.45 7.18 7.32
CA PHE A 26 -9.24 8.53 7.82
C PHE A 26 -7.75 8.92 7.89
N PHE A 27 -6.91 8.08 8.50
CA PHE A 27 -5.48 8.35 8.57
C PHE A 27 -4.79 8.30 7.21
N THR A 28 -5.16 7.35 6.33
CA THR A 28 -4.61 7.29 4.96
C THR A 28 -4.91 8.58 4.21
N VAL A 29 -6.14 9.09 4.32
CA VAL A 29 -6.53 10.36 3.68
C VAL A 29 -5.76 11.54 4.25
N LEU A 30 -5.54 11.61 5.57
CA LEU A 30 -4.70 12.65 6.18
C LEU A 30 -3.27 12.61 5.65
N VAL A 31 -2.67 11.42 5.52
CA VAL A 31 -1.31 11.27 4.96
C VAL A 31 -1.29 11.72 3.50
N CYS A 32 -2.27 11.30 2.69
CA CYS A 32 -2.44 11.72 1.30
C CYS A 32 -2.62 13.24 1.14
N ALA A 33 -3.23 13.92 2.11
CA ALA A 33 -3.36 15.39 2.12
C ALA A 33 -2.02 16.10 2.31
N THR A 34 -1.04 15.44 2.93
CA THR A 34 0.25 16.03 3.29
C THR A 34 1.39 15.64 2.35
N SER A 35 1.28 14.49 1.67
CA SER A 35 2.32 13.96 0.80
C SER A 35 1.75 13.38 -0.48
N MET A 36 2.18 13.93 -1.61
CA MET A 36 1.81 13.46 -2.93
C MET A 36 2.37 12.07 -3.22
N ASP A 37 3.58 11.74 -2.74
CA ASP A 37 4.16 10.40 -2.88
C ASP A 37 3.26 9.34 -2.23
N ALA A 38 2.65 9.67 -1.09
CA ALA A 38 1.73 8.77 -0.42
C ALA A 38 0.46 8.54 -1.25
N VAL A 39 -0.04 9.56 -1.96
CA VAL A 39 -1.17 9.39 -2.89
C VAL A 39 -0.82 8.37 -3.97
N PHE A 40 0.34 8.50 -4.62
CA PHE A 40 0.79 7.55 -5.63
C PHE A 40 0.87 6.13 -5.06
N ILE A 41 1.50 5.96 -3.89
CA ILE A 41 1.65 4.63 -3.26
C ILE A 41 0.29 4.02 -2.89
N PHE A 42 -0.58 4.75 -2.18
CA PHE A 42 -1.86 4.21 -1.72
C PHE A 42 -2.84 3.95 -2.87
N VAL A 43 -2.86 4.81 -3.90
CA VAL A 43 -3.65 4.56 -5.11
C VAL A 43 -3.12 3.32 -5.84
N SER A 44 -1.80 3.17 -5.95
CA SER A 44 -1.21 1.99 -6.56
C SER A 44 -1.51 0.71 -5.80
N ILE A 45 -1.47 0.71 -4.46
CA ILE A 45 -1.88 -0.42 -3.64
C ILE A 45 -3.36 -0.76 -3.87
N LEU A 46 -4.24 0.24 -3.85
CA LEU A 46 -5.67 0.03 -4.06
C LEU A 46 -5.97 -0.55 -5.45
N ILE A 47 -5.35 -0.02 -6.51
CA ILE A 47 -5.56 -0.55 -7.86
C ILE A 47 -4.91 -1.94 -8.00
N GLY A 48 -3.70 -2.13 -7.47
CA GLY A 48 -2.98 -3.42 -7.52
C GLY A 48 -3.76 -4.55 -6.85
N THR A 49 -4.27 -4.31 -5.64
CA THR A 49 -5.11 -5.26 -4.89
C THR A 49 -6.46 -5.54 -5.59
N ALA A 50 -7.09 -4.51 -6.18
CA ALA A 50 -8.30 -4.67 -6.98
C ALA A 50 -8.05 -5.55 -8.23
N LEU A 51 -6.95 -5.32 -8.95
CA LEU A 51 -6.55 -6.13 -10.10
C LEU A 51 -6.21 -7.57 -9.70
N ALA A 52 -5.65 -7.78 -8.52
CA ALA A 52 -5.39 -9.11 -7.98
C ALA A 52 -6.66 -9.88 -7.59
N LYS A 53 -7.84 -9.23 -7.63
CA LYS A 53 -9.16 -9.73 -7.22
C LYS A 53 -9.28 -10.02 -5.72
N LYS A 54 -8.48 -9.35 -4.89
CA LYS A 54 -8.57 -9.43 -3.42
C LYS A 54 -9.62 -8.48 -2.84
N VAL A 55 -10.19 -7.61 -3.67
CA VAL A 55 -11.36 -6.78 -3.34
C VAL A 55 -12.62 -7.58 -3.67
N ASP A 56 -12.93 -8.54 -2.82
CA ASP A 56 -14.03 -9.49 -2.99
C ASP A 56 -15.20 -9.24 -2.01
N SER A 57 -14.94 -8.56 -0.89
CA SER A 57 -15.96 -8.19 0.09
C SER A 57 -16.58 -6.79 -0.17
N ILE A 58 -17.88 -6.66 0.14
CA ILE A 58 -18.62 -5.38 0.08
C ILE A 58 -17.90 -4.29 0.89
N ASN A 59 -17.27 -4.66 2.02
CA ASN A 59 -16.55 -3.74 2.88
C ASN A 59 -15.29 -3.17 2.20
N HIS A 60 -14.56 -3.99 1.44
CA HIS A 60 -13.40 -3.52 0.66
C HIS A 60 -13.85 -2.59 -0.47
N ILE A 61 -14.94 -2.91 -1.16
CA ILE A 61 -15.49 -2.06 -2.24
C ILE A 61 -15.92 -0.69 -1.70
N ILE A 62 -16.69 -0.67 -0.60
CA ILE A 62 -17.15 0.59 0.01
C ILE A 62 -15.96 1.43 0.47
N SER A 63 -15.00 0.82 1.15
CA SER A 63 -13.80 1.53 1.64
C SER A 63 -12.98 2.11 0.48
N ALA A 64 -12.84 1.36 -0.62
CA ALA A 64 -12.15 1.82 -1.83
C ALA A 64 -12.87 3.01 -2.48
N ILE A 65 -14.21 2.95 -2.61
CA ILE A 65 -15.01 4.05 -3.17
C ILE A 65 -14.88 5.31 -2.32
N ILE A 66 -15.02 5.18 -0.99
CA ILE A 66 -14.88 6.31 -0.05
C ILE A 66 -13.48 6.93 -0.19
N PHE A 67 -12.44 6.10 -0.27
CA PHE A 67 -11.07 6.58 -0.41
C PHE A 67 -10.86 7.35 -1.72
N ILE A 68 -11.35 6.84 -2.85
CA ILE A 68 -11.24 7.51 -4.16
C ILE A 68 -11.99 8.85 -4.15
N LEU A 69 -13.21 8.89 -3.59
CA LEU A 69 -13.98 10.13 -3.49
C LEU A 69 -13.27 11.18 -2.62
N LEU A 70 -12.72 10.78 -1.48
CA LEU A 70 -11.97 11.68 -0.60
C LEU A 70 -10.68 12.17 -1.26
N LEU A 71 -9.95 11.30 -1.97
CA LEU A 71 -8.77 11.68 -2.72
C LEU A 71 -9.08 12.72 -3.80
N TYR A 72 -10.21 12.58 -4.50
CA TYR A 72 -10.61 13.55 -5.54
C TYR A 72 -10.78 14.97 -4.97
N ILE A 73 -11.29 15.08 -3.74
CA ILE A 73 -11.51 16.36 -3.06
C ILE A 73 -10.21 16.93 -2.48
N ILE A 74 -9.40 16.06 -1.85
CA ILE A 74 -8.30 16.47 -0.98
C ILE A 74 -6.97 16.60 -1.73
N ALA A 75 -6.79 15.87 -2.82
CA ALA A 75 -5.56 15.89 -3.62
C ALA A 75 -5.81 16.34 -5.07
N PRO A 76 -6.35 17.55 -5.33
CA PRO A 76 -6.57 18.02 -6.70
C PRO A 76 -5.25 18.16 -7.49
N GLN A 77 -4.15 18.41 -6.78
CA GLN A 77 -2.79 18.47 -7.34
C GLN A 77 -2.36 17.13 -7.97
N PHE A 78 -2.91 16.00 -7.48
CA PHE A 78 -2.64 14.68 -8.05
C PHE A 78 -2.99 14.61 -9.52
N TRP A 79 -4.18 15.09 -9.88
CA TRP A 79 -4.66 15.07 -11.26
C TRP A 79 -3.81 15.94 -12.18
N ALA A 80 -3.32 17.07 -11.67
CA ALA A 80 -2.40 17.95 -12.42
C ALA A 80 -1.05 17.28 -12.68
N ILE A 81 -0.44 16.66 -11.66
CA ILE A 81 0.84 15.95 -11.78
C ILE A 81 0.72 14.74 -12.72
N LEU A 82 -0.40 14.00 -12.63
CA LEU A 82 -0.69 12.85 -13.49
C LEU A 82 -0.65 13.23 -14.97
N LEU A 83 -1.23 14.38 -15.33
CA LEU A 83 -1.34 14.86 -16.70
C LEU A 83 -0.08 15.56 -17.21
N ASN A 84 0.62 16.31 -16.35
CA ASN A 84 1.63 17.29 -16.80
C ASN A 84 3.08 16.89 -16.50
N GLU A 85 3.34 16.01 -15.53
CA GLU A 85 4.70 15.72 -15.05
C GLU A 85 5.15 14.26 -15.27
N PHE A 86 4.58 13.59 -16.28
CA PHE A 86 4.79 12.14 -16.52
C PHE A 86 4.52 11.26 -15.29
N GLY A 87 3.76 11.76 -14.31
CA GLY A 87 3.47 11.04 -13.06
C GLY A 87 2.77 9.70 -13.29
N TRP A 88 2.04 9.57 -14.40
CA TRP A 88 1.39 8.32 -14.80
C TRP A 88 2.38 7.15 -14.98
N ILE A 89 3.64 7.40 -15.38
CA ILE A 89 4.65 6.33 -15.55
C ILE A 89 4.98 5.71 -14.18
N TRP A 90 5.23 6.57 -13.18
CA TRP A 90 5.55 6.13 -11.83
C TRP A 90 4.35 5.46 -11.15
N LEU A 91 3.15 5.97 -11.38
CA LEU A 91 1.92 5.33 -10.93
C LEU A 91 1.79 3.92 -11.51
N MET A 92 2.00 3.75 -12.82
CA MET A 92 1.93 2.45 -13.49
C MET A 92 2.96 1.48 -12.95
N LEU A 93 4.21 1.91 -12.75
CA LEU A 93 5.24 1.08 -12.13
C LEU A 93 4.84 0.63 -10.72
N CYS A 94 4.32 1.54 -9.90
CA CYS A 94 3.85 1.21 -8.56
C CYS A 94 2.62 0.29 -8.59
N ILE A 95 1.69 0.44 -9.55
CA ILE A 95 0.53 -0.46 -9.71
C ILE A 95 1.01 -1.87 -10.07
N ILE A 96 1.94 -2.00 -11.02
CA ILE A 96 2.50 -3.30 -11.43
C ILE A 96 3.20 -3.95 -10.24
N ALA A 97 4.01 -3.19 -9.49
CA ALA A 97 4.69 -3.70 -8.31
C ALA A 97 3.70 -4.15 -7.22
N ALA A 98 2.66 -3.37 -6.94
CA ALA A 98 1.62 -3.72 -5.99
C ALA A 98 0.82 -4.97 -6.41
N TYR A 99 0.51 -5.10 -7.70
CA TYR A 99 -0.15 -6.29 -8.24
C TYR A 99 0.72 -7.55 -8.11
N ILE A 100 2.01 -7.43 -8.45
CA ILE A 100 2.99 -8.52 -8.30
C ILE A 100 3.13 -8.93 -6.84
N ASP A 101 3.19 -7.96 -5.92
CA ASP A 101 3.25 -8.25 -4.49
C ASP A 101 2.02 -9.02 -4.01
N GLU A 102 0.82 -8.62 -4.44
CA GLU A 102 -0.40 -9.31 -4.01
C GLU A 102 -0.48 -10.73 -4.57
N LYS A 103 -0.20 -10.92 -5.87
CA LYS A 103 -0.20 -12.25 -6.49
C LYS A 103 0.92 -13.15 -5.96
N GLY A 104 2.10 -12.58 -5.71
CA GLY A 104 3.22 -13.30 -5.14
C GLY A 104 2.95 -13.72 -3.70
N ASN A 105 2.31 -12.86 -2.91
CA ASN A 105 1.90 -13.16 -1.54
C ASN A 105 0.91 -14.34 -1.53
N ASP A 106 -0.16 -14.28 -2.34
CA ASP A 106 -1.12 -15.39 -2.46
C ASP A 106 -0.42 -16.70 -2.88
N PHE A 107 0.55 -16.64 -3.79
CA PHE A 107 1.30 -17.82 -4.23
C PHE A 107 2.19 -18.40 -3.12
N SER A 108 2.85 -17.54 -2.33
CA SER A 108 3.65 -17.95 -1.19
C SER A 108 2.79 -18.63 -0.11
N ASP A 109 1.62 -18.07 0.19
CA ASP A 109 0.71 -18.60 1.21
C ASP A 109 0.18 -19.99 0.81
N ASN A 110 -0.20 -20.17 -0.46
CA ASN A 110 -0.62 -21.47 -0.99
C ASN A 110 0.47 -22.55 -0.87
N LYS A 111 1.74 -22.20 -1.08
CA LYS A 111 2.85 -23.17 -0.92
C LYS A 111 3.06 -23.58 0.53
N GLU A 112 2.97 -22.61 1.45
CA GLU A 112 3.13 -22.86 2.88
C GLU A 112 2.01 -23.76 3.41
N GLU A 113 0.77 -23.54 2.97
CA GLU A 113 -0.38 -24.42 3.28
C GLU A 113 -0.18 -25.84 2.74
N ASN A 114 0.41 -25.98 1.55
CA ASN A 114 0.70 -27.28 0.94
C ASN A 114 2.00 -27.96 1.46
N ASN A 115 2.68 -27.36 2.46
CA ASN A 115 3.97 -27.82 3.00
C ASN A 115 5.07 -28.00 1.94
N GLU A 116 5.08 -27.18 0.90
CA GLU A 116 6.14 -27.17 -0.10
C GLU A 116 7.39 -26.43 0.41
N GLU A 117 8.55 -26.69 -0.21
CA GLU A 117 9.79 -25.98 0.14
C GLU A 117 9.67 -24.48 -0.16
N VAL A 118 9.69 -23.67 0.90
CA VAL A 118 9.64 -22.21 0.81
C VAL A 118 11.01 -21.66 0.41
N THR A 119 11.08 -21.06 -0.78
CA THR A 119 12.31 -20.45 -1.30
C THR A 119 12.49 -19.02 -0.80
N LEU A 120 13.68 -18.43 -1.03
CA LEU A 120 13.92 -17.00 -0.74
C LEU A 120 12.99 -16.07 -1.53
N VAL A 121 12.59 -16.48 -2.74
CA VAL A 121 11.67 -15.72 -3.59
C VAL A 121 10.26 -15.73 -3.00
N ASP A 122 9.83 -16.85 -2.45
CA ASP A 122 8.52 -16.94 -1.78
C ASP A 122 8.50 -16.02 -0.55
N LYS A 123 9.57 -16.01 0.26
CA LYS A 123 9.72 -15.05 1.38
C LYS A 123 9.72 -13.58 0.91
N PHE A 124 10.32 -13.29 -0.24
CA PHE A 124 10.31 -11.94 -0.81
C PHE A 124 8.88 -11.46 -1.10
N PHE A 125 8.04 -12.33 -1.66
CA PHE A 125 6.65 -11.98 -1.95
C PHE A 125 5.74 -12.03 -0.73
N LYS A 126 6.00 -12.93 0.23
CA LYS A 126 5.28 -12.98 1.50
C LYS A 126 5.26 -11.62 2.20
N TYR A 127 6.42 -10.96 2.25
CA TYR A 127 6.58 -9.64 2.86
C TYR A 127 6.43 -8.47 1.88
N ARG A 128 5.81 -8.68 0.72
CA ARG A 128 5.46 -7.61 -0.25
C ARG A 128 6.63 -6.66 -0.55
N TYR A 129 7.78 -7.23 -0.93
CA TYR A 129 8.99 -6.43 -1.17
C TYR A 129 9.04 -5.76 -2.54
N ALA A 130 8.23 -6.15 -3.54
CA ALA A 130 8.31 -5.59 -4.88
C ALA A 130 7.98 -4.08 -4.90
N LEU A 131 6.93 -3.67 -4.20
CA LEU A 131 6.55 -2.26 -4.07
C LEU A 131 7.59 -1.49 -3.26
N LYS A 132 8.16 -2.08 -2.20
CA LYS A 132 9.25 -1.45 -1.42
C LYS A 132 10.47 -1.16 -2.26
N VAL A 133 10.90 -2.14 -3.07
CA VAL A 133 12.03 -1.99 -3.99
C VAL A 133 11.72 -0.93 -5.05
N THR A 134 10.50 -0.92 -5.59
CA THR A 134 10.07 0.09 -6.56
C THR A 134 10.09 1.50 -5.98
N VAL A 135 9.53 1.70 -4.78
CA VAL A 135 9.56 2.97 -4.06
C VAL A 135 10.99 3.40 -3.75
N LEU A 136 11.87 2.47 -3.36
CA LEU A 136 13.28 2.74 -3.12
C LEU A 136 13.98 3.23 -4.39
N ILE A 137 13.80 2.55 -5.51
CA ILE A 137 14.42 2.93 -6.79
C ILE A 137 13.96 4.33 -7.22
N ILE A 138 12.65 4.60 -7.18
CA ILE A 138 12.10 5.92 -7.55
C ILE A 138 12.65 7.01 -6.62
N SER A 139 12.73 6.73 -5.32
CA SER A 139 13.25 7.67 -4.32
C SER A 139 14.75 7.94 -4.49
N LEU A 140 15.54 6.93 -4.86
CA LEU A 140 16.97 7.08 -5.17
C LEU A 140 17.20 7.88 -6.45
N ILE A 141 16.40 7.64 -7.49
CA ILE A 141 16.42 8.45 -8.71
C ILE A 141 16.06 9.90 -8.38
N GLY A 142 15.04 10.12 -7.54
CA GLY A 142 14.69 11.44 -7.00
C GLY A 142 15.85 12.14 -6.28
N LEU A 143 16.60 11.41 -5.45
CA LEU A 143 17.79 11.93 -4.78
C LEU A 143 18.86 12.36 -5.77
N LEU A 144 19.17 11.52 -6.76
CA LEU A 144 20.19 11.79 -7.78
C LEU A 144 19.82 13.02 -8.61
N PHE A 145 18.58 13.11 -9.09
CA PHE A 145 18.12 14.25 -9.90
C PHE A 145 18.18 15.56 -9.11
N ARG A 146 17.83 15.53 -7.82
CA ARG A 146 17.97 16.69 -6.93
C ARG A 146 19.44 17.07 -6.71
N PHE A 147 20.33 16.10 -6.56
CA PHE A 147 21.77 16.34 -6.42
C PHE A 147 22.37 17.01 -7.67
N PHE A 148 21.99 16.55 -8.86
CA PHE A 148 22.46 17.11 -10.13
C PHE A 148 21.68 18.35 -10.60
N SER A 149 20.70 18.84 -9.83
CA SER A 149 19.81 19.97 -10.19
C SER A 149 19.10 19.80 -11.54
N ILE A 150 18.82 18.54 -11.93
CA ILE A 150 18.09 18.22 -13.15
C ILE A 150 16.61 18.18 -12.78
N THR A 151 15.94 19.33 -12.84
CA THR A 151 14.48 19.42 -12.65
C THR A 151 13.82 19.74 -13.97
N GLN A 152 13.57 18.71 -14.79
CA GLN A 152 12.75 18.83 -15.99
C GLN A 152 11.47 18.04 -15.80
N GLY A 153 10.37 18.71 -15.45
CA GLY A 153 8.98 18.25 -15.62
C GLY A 153 8.64 16.80 -15.25
N ILE A 154 9.41 16.16 -14.37
CA ILE A 154 9.23 14.77 -13.95
C ILE A 154 9.03 14.78 -12.45
N TYR A 155 7.90 14.27 -12.01
CA TYR A 155 7.63 14.06 -10.60
C TYR A 155 8.46 12.88 -10.08
N LEU A 156 9.23 13.06 -9.00
CA LEU A 156 10.04 12.02 -8.38
C LEU A 156 9.83 12.02 -6.87
N PHE A 157 9.89 10.83 -6.27
CA PHE A 157 9.63 10.67 -4.84
C PHE A 157 10.74 11.27 -3.98
N ASN A 158 10.34 11.78 -2.83
CA ASN A 158 11.26 12.23 -1.80
C ASN A 158 11.96 11.01 -1.16
N PRO A 159 13.28 11.04 -0.93
CA PRO A 159 13.99 9.98 -0.21
C PRO A 159 13.37 9.59 1.14
N MET A 160 12.77 10.54 1.85
CA MET A 160 12.10 10.28 3.13
C MET A 160 10.85 9.39 2.98
N THR A 161 10.23 9.39 1.80
CA THR A 161 9.05 8.56 1.51
C THR A 161 9.36 7.08 1.66
N PHE A 162 10.54 6.63 1.23
CA PHE A 162 10.94 5.23 1.42
C PHE A 162 10.99 4.86 2.91
N ILE A 163 11.56 5.72 3.76
CA ILE A 163 11.66 5.47 5.21
C ILE A 163 10.26 5.41 5.83
N CYS A 164 9.40 6.38 5.52
CA CYS A 164 8.02 6.42 6.01
C CYS A 164 7.21 5.20 5.55
N PHE A 165 7.36 4.81 4.28
CA PHE A 165 6.67 3.65 3.72
C PHE A 165 7.15 2.35 4.34
N TYR A 166 8.46 2.21 4.59
CA TYR A 166 9.00 1.04 5.27
C TYR A 166 8.53 0.94 6.72
N LEU A 167 8.44 2.06 7.44
CA LEU A 167 7.87 2.10 8.80
C LEU A 167 6.38 1.76 8.82
N PHE A 168 5.62 2.23 7.83
CA PHE A 168 4.22 1.86 7.66
C PHE A 168 4.07 0.34 7.52
N ASP A 169 4.87 -0.28 6.65
CA ASP A 169 4.81 -1.72 6.42
C ASP A 169 5.30 -2.55 7.62
N LEU A 170 6.38 -2.10 8.30
CA LEU A 170 6.83 -2.74 9.53
C LEU A 170 5.76 -2.70 10.63
N SER A 171 5.02 -1.58 10.72
CA SER A 171 3.89 -1.45 11.64
C SER A 171 2.74 -2.40 11.26
N TYR A 172 2.51 -2.61 9.96
CA TYR A 172 1.52 -3.54 9.45
C TYR A 172 1.84 -4.99 9.86
N GLU A 173 3.07 -5.43 9.65
CA GLU A 173 3.52 -6.79 10.05
C GLU A 173 3.54 -6.96 11.58
N PHE A 174 3.95 -5.93 12.32
CA PHE A 174 3.94 -5.96 13.78
C PHE A 174 2.54 -6.21 14.34
N VAL A 175 1.52 -5.56 13.78
CA VAL A 175 0.13 -5.78 14.19
C VAL A 175 -0.28 -7.24 13.96
N GLY A 176 0.08 -7.84 12.83
CA GLY A 176 -0.29 -9.21 12.54
C GLY A 176 0.34 -10.25 13.48
N LEU A 177 1.60 -10.05 13.85
CA LEU A 177 2.29 -10.95 14.79
C LEU A 177 1.72 -10.91 16.20
N TYR A 178 1.15 -9.76 16.61
CA TYR A 178 0.68 -9.53 17.98
C TYR A 178 -0.85 -9.44 18.07
N PHE A 179 -1.57 -9.74 17.00
CA PHE A 179 -3.02 -9.57 16.90
C PHE A 179 -3.78 -10.24 18.04
N ASP A 180 -3.53 -11.52 18.29
CA ASP A 180 -4.24 -12.26 19.34
C ASP A 180 -4.04 -11.62 20.72
N ARG A 181 -2.83 -11.13 21.02
CA ARG A 181 -2.55 -10.45 22.30
C ARG A 181 -3.28 -9.12 22.43
N PHE A 182 -3.40 -8.38 21.33
CA PHE A 182 -4.14 -7.11 21.33
C PHE A 182 -5.65 -7.34 21.38
N TYR A 183 -6.15 -8.37 20.73
CA TYR A 183 -7.57 -8.71 20.72
C TYR A 183 -8.04 -9.17 22.10
N ASP A 184 -7.27 -10.03 22.78
CA ASP A 184 -7.63 -10.56 24.11
C ASP A 184 -7.63 -9.50 25.24
N LEU A 185 -7.12 -8.29 24.97
CA LEU A 185 -7.18 -7.15 25.89
C LEU A 185 -8.52 -6.40 25.86
N PHE A 186 -9.37 -6.64 24.84
CA PHE A 186 -10.66 -5.98 24.64
C PHE A 186 -11.83 -6.96 24.83
#